data_AF-A0A847IX18-F1
#
_entry.id   AF-A0A847IX18-F1
#
_cell.length_a   1.000
_cell.length_b   1.000
_cell.length_c   1.000
_cell.angle_alpha   90.00
_cell.angle_beta   90.00
_cell.angle_gamma   90.00
#
_symmetry.space_group_name_H-M   'P 1'
#
loop_
_entity.id
_entity.type
_entity.pdbx_description
1 polymer ?
#
loop_
_entity_poly.entity_id
_entity_poly.type
_entity_poly.pdbx_seq_one_letter_code
_entity_poly.pdbx_strand_id
1 'polypeptide(L)'
;MRLFLNFKKQFSFVILVALVFSFFGANAQIHSYTDSWGSSGISLKSESKFSVTLNFSITEFQLIDNEVDGIPMKDIIMPQVFLPNDEGAPNLPALSRYIAVPQGAKANIIIKSYR
;
A
#
# COMPACT_ATOMS: atom_id res chain seq x y z
N MET A 1 -20.20 -49.75 20.39
CA MET A 1 -19.37 -49.25 19.26
C MET A 1 -19.89 -47.96 18.59
N ARG A 2 -21.21 -47.75 18.45
CA ARG A 2 -21.78 -46.55 17.80
C ARG A 2 -21.56 -45.23 18.58
N LEU A 3 -21.54 -45.28 19.91
CA LEU A 3 -21.31 -44.10 20.77
C LEU A 3 -19.93 -43.47 20.56
N PHE A 4 -18.86 -44.30 20.50
CA PHE A 4 -17.50 -43.86 20.21
C PHE A 4 -17.32 -43.30 18.78
N LEU A 5 -18.10 -43.82 17.82
CA LEU A 5 -18.08 -43.31 16.44
C LEU A 5 -18.69 -41.90 16.33
N ASN A 6 -19.76 -41.62 17.08
CA ASN A 6 -20.38 -40.29 17.14
C ASN A 6 -19.47 -39.28 17.84
N PHE A 7 -18.74 -39.69 18.88
CA PHE A 7 -17.75 -38.85 19.56
C PHE A 7 -16.59 -38.47 18.63
N LYS A 8 -16.08 -39.42 17.82
CA LYS A 8 -15.06 -39.14 16.80
C LYS A 8 -15.56 -38.19 15.71
N LYS A 9 -16.82 -38.34 15.27
CA LYS A 9 -17.45 -37.43 14.29
C LYS A 9 -17.64 -36.01 14.83
N GLN A 10 -18.09 -35.88 16.08
CA GLN A 10 -18.24 -34.59 16.73
C GLN A 10 -16.89 -33.90 16.95
N PHE A 11 -15.86 -34.64 17.37
CA PHE A 11 -14.50 -34.11 17.51
C PHE A 11 -13.91 -33.69 16.16
N SER A 12 -14.10 -34.49 15.11
CA SER A 12 -13.69 -34.14 13.74
C SER A 12 -14.39 -32.88 13.22
N PHE A 13 -15.67 -32.69 13.58
CA PHE A 13 -16.43 -31.50 13.20
C PHE A 13 -15.91 -30.25 13.92
N VAL A 14 -15.59 -30.34 15.21
CA VAL A 14 -15.00 -29.23 15.97
C VAL A 14 -13.64 -28.81 15.39
N ILE A 15 -12.79 -29.78 15.02
CA ILE A 15 -11.50 -29.48 14.37
C ILE A 15 -11.72 -28.79 13.03
N LEU A 16 -12.66 -29.27 12.21
CA LEU A 16 -12.97 -28.65 10.91
C LEU A 16 -13.43 -27.20 11.09
N VAL A 17 -14.31 -26.94 12.06
CA VAL A 17 -14.82 -25.60 12.37
C VAL A 17 -13.68 -24.69 12.85
N ALA A 18 -12.82 -25.17 13.76
CA ALA A 18 -11.66 -24.40 14.22
C ALA A 18 -10.67 -24.07 13.09
N LEU A 19 -10.48 -25.01 12.15
CA LEU A 19 -9.59 -24.83 11.00
C LEU A 19 -10.16 -23.79 10.02
N VAL A 20 -11.48 -23.78 9.80
CA VAL A 20 -12.15 -22.73 9.00
C VAL A 20 -12.00 -21.35 9.64
N PHE A 21 -12.11 -21.23 10.97
CA PHE A 21 -11.94 -19.95 11.66
C PHE A 21 -10.50 -19.42 11.61
N SER A 22 -9.49 -20.29 11.51
CA SER A 22 -8.08 -19.87 11.44
C SER A 22 -7.72 -19.09 10.15
N PHE A 23 -8.50 -19.25 9.07
CA PHE A 23 -8.26 -18.54 7.80
C PHE A 23 -8.73 -17.07 7.80
N PHE A 24 -9.49 -16.61 8.80
CA PHE A 24 -9.99 -15.23 8.84
C PHE A 24 -8.98 -14.21 9.40
N GLY A 25 -7.79 -14.64 9.84
CA GLY A 25 -6.81 -13.77 10.51
C GLY A 25 -5.96 -12.88 9.59
N ALA A 26 -5.87 -13.19 8.30
CA ALA A 26 -5.01 -12.47 7.36
C ALA A 26 -5.85 -11.63 6.37
N ASN A 27 -6.30 -10.46 6.81
CA ASN A 27 -6.95 -9.50 5.91
C ASN A 27 -5.95 -8.40 5.55
N ALA A 28 -5.36 -8.49 4.36
CA ALA A 28 -4.70 -7.33 3.76
C ALA A 28 -5.77 -6.25 3.52
N GLN A 29 -5.68 -5.14 4.25
CA GLN A 29 -6.66 -4.07 4.12
C GLN A 29 -6.32 -3.23 2.90
N ILE A 30 -7.13 -3.38 1.85
CA ILE A 30 -7.04 -2.55 0.65
C ILE A 30 -7.82 -1.27 0.90
N HIS A 31 -7.13 -0.14 0.82
CA HIS A 31 -7.73 1.18 0.86
C HIS A 31 -7.74 1.73 -0.56
N SER A 32 -8.94 2.03 -1.08
CA SER A 32 -9.12 2.59 -2.42
C SER A 32 -9.77 3.96 -2.34
N TYR A 33 -9.32 4.89 -3.18
CA TYR A 33 -9.86 6.23 -3.32
C TYR A 33 -10.66 6.33 -4.63
N THR A 34 -11.90 6.79 -4.53
CA THR A 34 -12.79 6.96 -5.70
C THR A 34 -12.71 8.37 -6.30
N ASP A 35 -12.04 9.30 -5.63
CA ASP A 35 -11.98 10.73 -5.97
C ASP A 35 -10.58 11.19 -6.45
N SER A 36 -9.77 10.26 -6.94
CA SER A 36 -8.42 10.54 -7.47
C SER A 36 -8.45 11.49 -8.67
N TRP A 37 -7.53 12.46 -8.71
CA TRP A 37 -7.40 13.41 -9.84
C TRP A 37 -6.92 12.77 -11.16
N GLY A 38 -6.35 11.57 -11.10
CA GLY A 38 -5.85 10.83 -12.26
C GLY A 38 -5.43 9.41 -11.90
N SER A 39 -4.63 8.80 -12.78
CA SER A 39 -4.03 7.49 -12.54
C SER A 39 -3.04 7.52 -11.37
N SER A 40 -2.82 6.35 -10.75
CA SER A 40 -1.88 6.22 -9.64
C SER A 40 -0.47 6.68 -10.02
N GLY A 41 0.14 7.47 -9.15
CA GLY A 41 1.47 8.05 -9.31
C GLY A 41 1.45 9.48 -9.85
N ILE A 42 2.48 9.83 -10.64
CA ILE A 42 2.64 11.17 -11.22
C ILE A 42 2.13 11.17 -12.66
N SER A 43 1.27 12.14 -12.99
CA SER A 43 0.79 12.41 -14.35
C SER A 43 1.04 13.87 -14.73
N LEU A 44 1.29 14.10 -16.03
CA LEU A 44 1.46 15.45 -16.59
C LEU A 44 0.08 16.11 -16.75
N LYS A 45 -0.13 17.25 -16.11
CA LYS A 45 -1.35 18.06 -16.27
C LYS A 45 -1.17 19.12 -17.35
N SER A 46 -0.03 19.81 -17.36
CA SER A 46 0.31 20.78 -18.41
C SER A 46 1.81 21.07 -18.44
N GLU A 47 2.30 21.49 -19.60
CA GLU A 47 3.69 21.89 -19.81
C GLU A 47 3.75 23.18 -20.62
N SER A 48 4.71 24.04 -20.26
CA SER A 48 5.10 25.22 -21.01
C SER A 48 6.61 25.39 -20.95
N LYS A 49 7.15 26.34 -21.72
CA LYS A 49 8.59 26.66 -21.73
C LYS A 49 9.16 27.00 -20.34
N PHE A 50 8.32 27.46 -19.41
CA PHE A 50 8.76 27.91 -18.08
C PHE A 50 8.10 27.17 -16.91
N SER A 51 7.19 26.24 -17.18
CA SER A 51 6.41 25.58 -16.12
C SER A 51 5.97 24.18 -16.50
N VAL A 52 6.08 23.24 -15.56
CA VAL A 52 5.45 21.93 -15.65
C VAL A 52 4.48 21.80 -14.48
N THR A 53 3.22 21.49 -14.78
CA THR A 53 2.22 21.17 -13.76
C THR A 53 2.00 19.67 -13.76
N LEU A 54 2.18 19.07 -12.59
CA LEU A 54 2.01 17.64 -12.37
C LEU A 54 0.83 17.41 -11.44
N ASN A 55 0.12 16.30 -11.66
CA ASN A 55 -0.79 15.72 -10.69
C ASN A 55 -0.11 14.53 -10.04
N PHE A 56 -0.29 14.39 -8.72
CA PHE A 56 0.01 13.18 -7.99
C PHE A 56 -1.32 12.59 -7.49
N SER A 57 -1.50 11.28 -7.62
CA SER A 57 -2.71 10.61 -7.15
C SER A 57 -2.39 9.22 -6.62
N ILE A 58 -3.09 8.84 -5.56
CA ILE A 58 -3.07 7.48 -5.01
C ILE A 58 -4.46 6.91 -5.27
N THR A 59 -4.55 5.86 -6.08
CA THR A 59 -5.84 5.17 -6.31
C THR A 59 -6.09 4.11 -5.27
N GLU A 60 -5.01 3.44 -4.83
CA GLU A 60 -5.08 2.40 -3.82
C GLU A 60 -3.74 2.25 -3.09
N PHE A 61 -3.82 1.78 -1.85
CA PHE A 61 -2.70 1.23 -1.11
C PHE A 61 -3.19 0.09 -0.21
N GLN A 62 -2.25 -0.73 0.25
CA GLN A 62 -2.51 -1.84 1.16
C GLN A 62 -1.70 -1.66 2.43
N LEU A 63 -2.32 -1.94 3.57
CA LEU A 63 -1.61 -2.15 4.83
C LEU A 63 -1.44 -3.64 5.05
N ILE A 64 -0.19 -4.07 5.12
CA ILE A 64 0.16 -5.47 5.41
C ILE A 64 0.83 -5.56 6.77
N ASP A 65 0.58 -6.65 7.48
CA ASP A 65 1.35 -7.00 8.67
C ASP A 65 2.77 -7.40 8.27
N ASN A 66 3.75 -6.83 8.96
CA ASN A 66 5.15 -7.20 8.84
C ASN A 66 5.76 -7.35 10.24
N GLU A 67 6.81 -8.13 10.37
CA GLU A 67 7.55 -8.29 11.62
C GLU A 67 9.00 -7.85 11.38
N VAL A 68 9.45 -6.86 12.13
CA VAL A 68 10.83 -6.35 12.07
C VAL A 68 11.43 -6.53 13.46
N ASP A 69 12.48 -7.36 13.55
CA ASP A 69 13.17 -7.69 14.81
C ASP A 69 12.24 -8.20 15.93
N GLY A 70 11.23 -9.00 15.57
CA GLY A 70 10.25 -9.54 16.52
C GLY A 70 9.19 -8.52 16.97
N ILE A 71 9.21 -7.30 16.40
CA ILE A 71 8.22 -6.27 16.67
C ILE A 71 7.18 -6.29 15.55
N PRO A 72 5.89 -6.46 15.86
CA PRO A 72 4.83 -6.38 14.86
C PRO A 72 4.69 -4.94 14.37
N MET A 73 4.79 -4.77 13.06
CA MET A 73 4.75 -3.52 12.33
C MET A 73 3.74 -3.60 11.18
N LYS A 74 3.50 -2.47 10.52
CA LYS A 74 2.69 -2.38 9.30
C LYS A 74 3.53 -1.79 8.18
N ASP A 75 3.48 -2.42 7.01
CA ASP A 75 4.03 -1.85 5.78
C ASP A 75 2.92 -1.32 4.88
N ILE A 76 3.25 -0.25 4.16
CA ILE A 76 2.39 0.36 3.14
C ILE A 76 2.87 -0.12 1.78
N ILE A 77 2.03 -0.86 1.06
CA ILE A 77 2.29 -1.27 -0.33
C ILE A 77 1.40 -0.44 -1.25
N MET A 78 2.00 0.17 -2.27
CA MET A 78 1.26 0.87 -3.32
C MET A 78 2.01 0.80 -4.66
N PRO A 79 1.33 0.98 -5.81
CA PRO A 79 1.97 0.88 -7.11
C PRO A 79 3.04 1.95 -7.37
N GLN A 80 4.06 1.61 -8.17
CA GLN A 80 5.07 2.54 -8.73
C GLN A 80 5.97 3.27 -7.72
N VAL A 81 6.00 2.82 -6.46
CA VAL A 81 6.85 3.40 -5.42
C VAL A 81 8.17 2.68 -5.28
N PHE A 82 9.16 3.44 -4.82
CA PHE A 82 10.42 2.95 -4.31
C PHE A 82 10.48 3.22 -2.80
N LEU A 83 11.34 2.48 -2.11
CA LEU A 83 11.57 2.67 -0.67
C LEU A 83 13.02 3.16 -0.43
N PRO A 84 13.34 4.42 -0.77
CA PRO A 84 14.70 4.93 -0.68
C PRO A 84 15.06 5.43 0.73
N ASN A 85 14.52 4.82 1.79
CA ASN A 85 14.68 5.33 3.15
C ASN A 85 15.93 4.76 3.84
N ASP A 86 16.39 5.45 4.88
CA ASP A 86 17.50 5.02 5.72
C ASP A 86 17.10 3.82 6.61
N GLU A 87 18.07 2.98 6.95
CA GLU A 87 17.87 1.86 7.87
C GLU A 87 17.38 2.35 9.25
N GLY A 88 16.39 1.66 9.81
CA GLY A 88 15.76 2.01 11.09
C GLY A 88 14.69 3.11 11.00
N ALA A 89 14.48 3.73 9.83
CA ALA A 89 13.38 4.66 9.60
C ALA A 89 12.11 3.93 9.10
N PRO A 90 10.90 4.52 9.23
CA PRO A 90 9.68 3.89 8.77
C PRO A 90 9.66 3.60 7.26
N ASN A 91 9.04 2.50 6.85
CA ASN A 91 8.89 2.14 5.45
C ASN A 91 7.83 3.02 4.75
N LEU A 92 8.21 4.26 4.42
CA LEU A 92 7.36 5.21 3.70
C LEU A 92 7.59 5.14 2.19
N PRO A 93 6.57 4.75 1.39
CA PRO A 93 6.68 4.74 -0.06
C PRO A 93 6.97 6.12 -0.63
N ALA A 94 7.94 6.20 -1.54
CA ALA A 94 8.28 7.42 -2.26
C ALA A 94 8.22 7.19 -3.78
N LEU A 95 7.89 8.23 -4.53
CA LEU A 95 7.87 8.18 -5.99
C LEU A 95 8.66 9.37 -6.54
N SER A 96 9.55 9.08 -7.49
CA SER A 96 10.37 10.09 -8.16
C SER A 96 10.29 9.95 -9.68
N ARG A 97 10.43 11.08 -10.36
CA ARG A 97 10.53 11.18 -11.83
C ARG A 97 11.53 12.28 -12.17
N TYR A 98 12.24 12.09 -13.27
CA TYR A 98 13.11 13.13 -13.82
C TYR A 98 12.29 14.14 -14.62
N ILE A 99 12.65 15.41 -14.48
CA ILE A 99 12.08 16.53 -15.25
C ILE A 99 13.24 17.24 -15.93
N ALA A 100 13.11 17.48 -17.24
CA ALA A 100 14.09 18.28 -17.96
C ALA A 100 14.01 19.74 -17.52
N VAL A 101 15.14 20.30 -17.09
CA VAL A 101 15.25 21.71 -16.68
C VAL A 101 16.20 22.41 -17.66
N PRO A 102 15.80 23.55 -18.25
CA PRO A 102 16.66 24.31 -19.15
C PRO A 102 17.99 24.70 -18.49
N GLN A 103 19.07 24.68 -19.27
CA GLN A 103 20.39 25.06 -18.77
C GLN A 103 20.37 26.49 -18.20
N GLY A 104 20.93 26.65 -17.00
CA GLY A 104 20.98 27.94 -16.29
C GLY A 104 19.68 28.33 -15.59
N ALA A 105 18.60 27.57 -15.73
CA ALA A 105 17.36 27.81 -15.00
C ALA A 105 17.44 27.29 -13.55
N LYS A 106 16.74 27.96 -12.64
CA LYS A 106 16.54 27.51 -11.26
C LYS A 106 15.12 26.96 -11.10
N ALA A 107 15.02 25.66 -10.86
CA ALA A 107 13.73 25.02 -10.61
C ALA A 107 13.20 25.39 -9.21
N ASN A 108 11.91 25.67 -9.13
CA ASN A 108 11.19 25.87 -7.87
C ASN A 108 9.93 25.00 -7.89
N ILE A 109 9.61 24.38 -6.75
CA ILE A 109 8.43 23.52 -6.60
C ILE A 109 7.39 24.28 -5.77
N ILE A 110 6.14 24.25 -6.23
CA ILE A 110 5.01 24.89 -5.54
C ILE A 110 3.86 23.89 -5.49
N ILE A 111 3.39 23.56 -4.29
CA ILE A 111 2.17 22.77 -4.09
C ILE A 111 0.97 23.70 -4.33
N LYS A 112 0.22 23.45 -5.41
CA LYS A 112 -0.95 24.27 -5.79
C LYS A 112 -2.22 23.86 -5.04
N SER A 113 -2.37 22.58 -4.72
CA SER A 113 -3.53 22.01 -4.02
C SER A 113 -3.18 20.65 -3.44
N TYR A 114 -3.81 20.28 -2.33
CA TYR A 114 -3.77 18.94 -1.73
C TYR A 114 -5.17 18.57 -1.20
N ARG A 115 -5.38 17.28 -0.93
CA ARG A 115 -6.59 16.73 -0.32
C ARG A 115 -6.21 15.71 0.73
#